data_AF-A0A7J6LE88-F1
#
_entry.id   AF-A0A7J6LE88-F1
#
_cell.length_a   1.000
_cell.length_b   1.000
_cell.length_c   1.000
_cell.angle_alpha   90.00
_cell.angle_beta   90.00
_cell.angle_gamma   90.00
#
_symmetry.space_group_name_H-M   'P 1'
#
loop_
_entity.id
_entity.type
_entity.pdbx_description
1 polymer ?
#
loop_
_entity_poly.entity_id
_entity_poly.type
_entity_poly.pdbx_seq_one_letter_code
_entity_poly.pdbx_strand_id
1 'polypeptide(L)'
;MSETSFIAASSIPKSVEGSILENSTDASIGLNASNSLPQHSQQQQPEHTSWQPTKSVLHEDSPTDGDFKNASGDSKLPGDKSSGIAVIFDWDDTLLPSSFIVSSQESFSDKLAAVQPLQARVLSLLKRALSLSNRFVFILTSSGPGWVQESCRLYYPQVLPLLSKVTIIHANEFCREFAMVNLQFRQYCMSGYFRSPKLASVLAILPALEPEPRKVVLIGDQFADVSIAEALRQRGGDIRTCLFAREPTARELGRELDWLLAKDMLGRLCIDAALAQRNFALKRSVGASSEKSTEDGGSERSSSFSDSDHFGEVPPGGYTFSNGKCDGNASMEPHRECS
;
A
#
# COMPACT_ATOMS: atom_id res chain seq x y z
N MET A 1 -0.56 55.52 -2.31
CA MET A 1 -1.61 54.54 -2.62
C MET A 1 -2.34 54.25 -1.33
N SER A 2 -3.55 54.82 -1.23
CA SER A 2 -4.65 54.39 -0.36
C SER A 2 -4.93 52.90 -0.59
N GLU A 3 -5.57 52.11 0.26
CA GLU A 3 -6.63 52.39 1.22
C GLU A 3 -6.80 51.15 2.11
N THR A 4 -7.40 51.38 3.26
CA THR A 4 -7.68 50.43 4.34
C THR A 4 -9.03 49.72 4.09
N SER A 5 -9.16 48.48 4.59
CA SER A 5 -10.36 47.91 5.27
C SER A 5 -11.21 46.81 4.59
N PHE A 6 -11.65 45.89 5.49
CA PHE A 6 -12.84 45.01 5.50
C PHE A 6 -12.83 43.62 4.83
N ILE A 7 -13.04 42.59 5.67
CA ILE A 7 -14.10 41.54 5.67
C ILE A 7 -13.82 40.67 6.92
N ALA A 8 -14.49 40.86 8.05
CA ALA A 8 -15.81 40.35 8.45
C ALA A 8 -15.86 38.82 8.70
N ALA A 9 -15.93 38.47 9.98
CA ALA A 9 -16.20 37.14 10.53
C ALA A 9 -17.72 36.92 10.70
N SER A 10 -18.18 35.69 10.50
CA SER A 10 -19.51 35.19 10.86
C SER A 10 -19.42 33.69 11.10
N SER A 11 -20.17 33.00 11.95
CA SER A 11 -20.99 33.30 13.12
C SER A 11 -21.35 31.90 13.65
N ILE A 12 -21.19 31.70 14.94
CA ILE A 12 -21.63 30.51 15.68
C ILE A 12 -23.12 30.66 16.00
N PRO A 13 -23.94 29.61 15.91
CA PRO A 13 -25.16 29.53 16.71
C PRO A 13 -24.93 28.67 17.96
N LYS A 14 -25.22 29.28 19.12
CA LYS A 14 -25.39 28.62 20.40
C LYS A 14 -26.87 28.20 20.60
N SER A 15 -27.01 27.23 21.50
CA SER A 15 -28.14 26.92 22.38
C SER A 15 -29.44 26.35 21.79
N VAL A 16 -29.74 25.11 22.19
CA VAL A 16 -31.00 24.77 22.85
C VAL A 16 -30.67 23.90 24.07
N GLU A 17 -30.85 24.46 25.26
CA GLU A 17 -31.04 23.70 26.50
C GLU A 17 -32.53 23.31 26.61
N GLY A 18 -32.78 22.09 27.05
CA GLY A 18 -34.11 21.60 27.38
C GLY A 18 -33.97 20.34 28.23
N SER A 19 -33.99 20.52 29.55
CA SER A 19 -34.17 19.46 30.54
C SER A 19 -35.66 19.12 30.67
N ILE A 20 -35.98 17.87 31.01
CA ILE A 20 -36.91 17.44 32.10
C ILE A 20 -37.34 15.96 31.94
N LEU A 21 -37.13 15.24 33.06
CA LEU A 21 -37.81 14.07 33.65
C LEU A 21 -37.71 12.64 33.09
N GLU A 22 -37.33 11.78 34.05
CA GLU A 22 -37.45 10.33 34.15
C GLU A 22 -38.89 9.84 34.01
N ASN A 23 -39.09 8.65 33.43
CA ASN A 23 -39.79 7.57 34.13
C ASN A 23 -39.62 6.18 33.48
N SER A 24 -39.53 5.21 34.37
CA SER A 24 -39.49 3.75 34.19
C SER A 24 -40.81 3.19 33.63
N THR A 25 -40.76 2.10 32.85
CA THR A 25 -41.38 0.77 33.17
C THR A 25 -41.33 -0.23 32.01
N ASP A 26 -41.16 -1.50 32.38
CA ASP A 26 -41.27 -2.73 31.60
C ASP A 26 -42.59 -2.88 30.81
N ALA A 27 -42.53 -3.58 29.67
CA ALA A 27 -43.31 -4.81 29.36
C ALA A 27 -43.56 -5.02 27.84
N SER A 28 -42.89 -6.06 27.31
CA SER A 28 -43.42 -7.22 26.58
C SER A 28 -44.60 -7.12 25.57
N ILE A 29 -44.40 -7.83 24.45
CA ILE A 29 -45.37 -8.52 23.53
C ILE A 29 -45.93 -7.69 22.36
N GLY A 30 -45.84 -8.26 21.14
CA GLY A 30 -46.91 -8.10 20.14
C GLY A 30 -46.48 -8.09 18.68
N LEU A 31 -46.76 -9.19 17.99
CA LEU A 31 -46.59 -9.41 16.55
C LEU A 31 -47.58 -8.60 15.68
N ASN A 32 -47.19 -8.49 14.40
CA ASN A 32 -47.99 -8.52 13.17
C ASN A 32 -48.45 -7.23 12.45
N ALA A 33 -48.26 -7.36 11.12
CA ALA A 33 -49.12 -6.92 10.02
C ALA A 33 -48.87 -5.53 9.38
N SER A 34 -48.18 -5.59 8.23
CA SER A 34 -48.62 -5.07 6.92
C SER A 34 -49.40 -3.77 6.86
N ASN A 35 -48.87 -2.75 6.17
CA ASN A 35 -49.42 -2.27 4.90
C ASN A 35 -48.66 -1.07 4.30
N SER A 36 -48.77 -0.98 2.97
CA SER A 36 -48.75 0.24 2.14
C SER A 36 -47.40 0.82 1.66
N LEU A 37 -47.15 0.59 0.36
CA LEU A 37 -46.40 1.49 -0.52
C LEU A 37 -46.97 2.92 -0.49
N PRO A 38 -46.11 3.90 -0.83
CA PRO A 38 -46.44 4.75 -1.96
C PRO A 38 -45.34 4.79 -3.02
N GLN A 39 -45.78 4.79 -4.28
CA GLN A 39 -44.97 5.06 -5.46
C GLN A 39 -44.70 6.55 -5.64
N HIS A 40 -43.61 6.81 -6.38
CA HIS A 40 -43.28 8.00 -7.19
C HIS A 40 -42.75 9.28 -6.51
N SER A 41 -41.45 9.53 -6.71
CA SER A 41 -40.96 10.79 -7.29
C SER A 41 -39.52 10.68 -7.81
N GLN A 42 -39.38 10.80 -9.14
CA GLN A 42 -38.34 11.52 -9.90
C GLN A 42 -36.85 11.33 -9.55
N GLN A 43 -36.22 10.43 -10.32
CA GLN A 43 -35.12 10.71 -11.26
C GLN A 43 -34.26 11.98 -11.01
N GLN A 44 -33.04 11.76 -10.50
CA GLN A 44 -31.87 12.55 -10.85
C GLN A 44 -30.74 11.57 -11.21
N GLN A 45 -30.26 11.65 -12.44
CA GLN A 45 -29.08 10.92 -12.90
C GLN A 45 -27.84 11.51 -12.22
N PRO A 46 -26.93 10.70 -11.66
CA PRO A 46 -25.62 11.21 -11.29
C PRO A 46 -24.85 11.51 -12.58
N GLU A 47 -24.44 12.77 -12.73
CA GLU A 47 -23.58 13.22 -13.80
C GLU A 47 -22.30 12.38 -13.86
N HIS A 48 -21.92 11.98 -15.06
CA HIS A 48 -20.66 11.31 -15.36
C HIS A 48 -19.48 12.23 -14.96
N THR A 49 -18.91 12.03 -13.77
CA THR A 49 -17.57 12.56 -13.45
C THR A 49 -16.54 11.75 -14.23
N SER A 50 -16.23 12.24 -15.42
CA SER A 50 -15.07 11.81 -16.20
C SER A 50 -13.80 12.13 -15.39
N TRP A 51 -13.13 11.10 -14.90
CA TRP A 51 -11.83 11.23 -14.24
C TRP A 51 -10.77 11.49 -15.33
N GLN A 52 -10.37 12.75 -15.48
CA GLN A 52 -9.24 13.16 -16.33
C GLN A 52 -8.05 13.48 -15.40
N PRO A 53 -6.89 12.83 -15.56
CA PRO A 53 -5.69 13.26 -14.86
C PRO A 53 -5.34 14.68 -15.31
N THR A 54 -5.31 15.64 -14.39
CA THR A 54 -4.98 17.03 -14.68
C THR A 54 -3.56 17.12 -15.23
N LYS A 55 -3.42 17.45 -16.53
CA LYS A 55 -2.18 17.98 -17.09
C LYS A 55 -1.99 19.40 -16.54
N SER A 56 -1.20 19.55 -15.48
CA SER A 56 -0.72 20.87 -15.07
C SER A 56 0.33 21.35 -16.07
N VAL A 57 0.01 22.48 -16.68
CA VAL A 57 0.80 23.32 -17.58
C VAL A 57 2.17 23.63 -16.97
N LEU A 58 3.25 23.25 -17.66
CA LEU A 58 4.56 23.87 -17.46
C LEU A 58 4.76 24.90 -18.57
N HIS A 59 4.87 26.15 -18.16
CA HIS A 59 5.30 27.26 -18.99
C HIS A 59 6.74 27.02 -19.47
N GLU A 60 6.94 27.09 -20.79
CA GLU A 60 8.25 27.28 -21.40
C GLU A 60 8.63 28.76 -21.28
N ASP A 61 9.80 29.03 -20.71
CA ASP A 61 10.55 30.25 -20.96
C ASP A 61 12.02 29.86 -21.25
N SER A 62 12.44 30.12 -22.50
CA SER A 62 13.84 30.32 -22.94
C SER A 62 13.99 31.84 -23.21
N PRO A 63 15.19 32.48 -23.27
CA PRO A 63 16.48 32.01 -23.83
C PRO A 63 17.71 32.46 -22.97
N THR A 64 18.99 32.15 -23.23
CA THR A 64 19.84 32.43 -24.41
C THR A 64 21.19 31.69 -24.37
N ASP A 65 21.61 31.22 -25.54
CA ASP A 65 22.93 31.14 -26.16
C ASP A 65 24.23 31.13 -25.33
N GLY A 66 25.02 30.09 -25.56
CA GLY A 66 26.44 30.00 -25.20
C GLY A 66 27.12 28.83 -25.92
N ASP A 67 27.73 29.12 -27.07
CA ASP A 67 28.52 28.25 -27.93
C ASP A 67 29.53 27.34 -27.19
N PHE A 68 29.49 26.03 -27.46
CA PHE A 68 30.69 25.18 -27.44
C PHE A 68 30.61 24.08 -28.53
N LYS A 69 31.45 24.23 -29.56
CA LYS A 69 31.76 23.18 -30.54
C LYS A 69 32.90 22.30 -30.01
N ASN A 70 32.73 20.98 -30.08
CA ASN A 70 33.71 19.94 -30.44
C ASN A 70 32.98 18.59 -30.39
N ALA A 71 32.57 18.00 -31.52
CA ALA A 71 33.35 17.19 -32.46
C ALA A 71 33.64 15.76 -31.95
N SER A 72 32.95 14.82 -32.63
CA SER A 72 33.43 13.49 -33.02
C SER A 72 33.19 12.29 -32.08
N GLY A 73 32.07 11.62 -32.33
CA GLY A 73 32.02 10.18 -32.61
C GLY A 73 32.16 9.22 -31.43
N ASP A 74 31.04 8.69 -30.95
CA ASP A 74 30.95 7.25 -30.74
C ASP A 74 29.50 6.73 -30.66
N SER A 75 29.35 5.50 -31.12
CA SER A 75 28.15 4.66 -31.24
C SER A 75 26.84 5.11 -30.55
N LYS A 76 25.83 5.40 -31.38
CA LYS A 76 24.42 5.48 -30.96
C LYS A 76 23.94 4.07 -30.58
N LEU A 77 24.11 3.68 -29.32
CA LEU A 77 23.49 2.47 -28.75
C LEU A 77 21.97 2.52 -29.02
N PRO A 78 21.35 1.39 -29.39
CA PRO A 78 19.94 1.36 -29.73
C PRO A 78 19.09 1.64 -28.48
N GLY A 79 18.61 2.87 -28.39
CA GLY A 79 17.36 3.27 -27.72
C GLY A 79 17.01 2.56 -26.43
N ASP A 80 17.73 2.86 -25.35
CA ASP A 80 17.18 2.68 -24.00
C ASP A 80 16.05 3.70 -23.83
N LYS A 81 14.85 3.35 -24.30
CA LYS A 81 13.61 3.95 -23.79
C LYS A 81 13.61 3.58 -22.33
N SER A 82 14.20 4.42 -21.47
CA SER A 82 14.42 4.16 -20.06
C SER A 82 13.11 3.67 -19.44
N SER A 83 12.95 2.35 -19.37
CA SER A 83 11.72 1.75 -18.87
C SER A 83 11.63 2.18 -17.42
N GLY A 84 10.57 2.93 -17.08
CA GLY A 84 10.46 3.52 -15.75
C GLY A 84 10.60 2.47 -14.65
N ILE A 85 11.13 2.87 -13.50
CA ILE A 85 11.15 2.02 -12.30
C ILE A 85 9.89 2.37 -11.51
N ALA A 86 9.05 1.40 -11.16
CA ALA A 86 7.97 1.61 -10.21
C ALA A 86 8.39 1.10 -8.82
N VAL A 87 8.18 1.92 -7.78
CA VAL A 87 8.39 1.52 -6.39
C VAL A 87 7.04 1.57 -5.69
N ILE A 88 6.60 0.42 -5.17
CA ILE A 88 5.29 0.24 -4.56
C ILE A 88 5.51 -0.19 -3.12
N PHE A 89 5.01 0.61 -2.19
CA PHE A 89 5.00 0.30 -0.76
C PHE A 89 3.60 -0.06 -0.33
N ASP A 90 3.44 -1.11 0.48
CA ASP A 90 2.29 -1.19 1.37
C ASP A 90 2.39 -0.13 2.47
N TRP A 91 1.26 0.23 3.08
CA TRP A 91 1.22 1.16 4.21
C TRP A 91 1.16 0.42 5.54
N ASP A 92 0.10 -0.37 5.70
CA ASP A 92 -0.25 -1.08 6.93
C ASP A 92 0.78 -2.17 7.21
N ASP A 93 1.27 -2.23 8.44
CA ASP A 93 2.33 -3.13 8.91
C ASP A 93 3.63 -3.14 8.07
N THR A 94 3.84 -2.12 7.23
CA THR A 94 5.00 -2.00 6.33
C THR A 94 5.71 -0.65 6.45
N LEU A 95 4.96 0.46 6.43
CA LEU A 95 5.51 1.80 6.72
C LEU A 95 5.05 2.29 8.09
N LEU A 96 3.85 1.88 8.50
CA LEU A 96 3.28 2.12 9.82
C LEU A 96 2.99 0.76 10.48
N PRO A 97 3.40 0.50 11.73
CA PRO A 97 3.08 -0.75 12.42
C PRO A 97 1.65 -0.67 12.97
N SER A 98 0.67 -0.61 12.06
CA SER A 98 -0.75 -0.37 12.34
C SER A 98 -1.34 -1.40 13.30
N SER A 99 -1.00 -2.67 13.14
CA SER A 99 -1.51 -3.73 14.02
C SER A 99 -0.94 -3.61 15.41
N PHE A 100 0.33 -3.23 15.57
CA PHE A 100 0.91 -2.91 16.88
C PHE A 100 0.17 -1.73 17.55
N ILE A 101 -0.10 -0.66 16.79
CA ILE A 101 -0.82 0.51 17.30
C ILE A 101 -2.23 0.15 17.76
N VAL A 102 -2.94 -0.67 17.00
CA VAL A 102 -4.34 -1.04 17.29
C VAL A 102 -4.43 -2.08 18.42
N SER A 103 -3.55 -3.08 18.44
CA SER A 103 -3.63 -4.21 19.38
C SER A 103 -2.99 -3.93 20.75
N SER A 104 -2.06 -2.99 20.84
CA SER A 104 -1.39 -2.67 22.10
C SER A 104 -2.37 -2.08 23.13
N GLN A 105 -2.30 -2.57 24.36
CA GLN A 105 -3.05 -2.03 25.51
C GLN A 105 -2.40 -0.78 26.12
N GLU A 106 -1.26 -0.34 25.56
CA GLU A 106 -0.52 0.81 26.05
C GLU A 106 -1.28 2.12 25.82
N SER A 107 -0.90 3.17 26.55
CA SER A 107 -1.48 4.49 26.34
C SER A 107 -1.12 5.05 24.96
N PHE A 108 -1.90 6.01 24.46
CA PHE A 108 -1.57 6.69 23.21
C PHE A 108 -0.16 7.32 23.23
N SER A 109 0.26 7.86 24.38
CA SER A 109 1.58 8.45 24.56
C SER A 109 2.70 7.42 24.38
N ASP A 110 2.52 6.23 24.95
CA ASP A 110 3.52 5.15 24.87
C ASP A 110 3.63 4.62 23.44
N LYS A 111 2.48 4.39 22.77
CA LYS A 111 2.44 4.00 21.35
C LYS A 111 3.12 5.05 20.46
N LEU A 112 2.84 6.33 20.70
CA LEU A 112 3.46 7.42 19.97
C LEU A 112 4.97 7.45 20.20
N ALA A 113 5.43 7.29 21.44
CA ALA A 113 6.86 7.24 21.76
C ALA A 113 7.57 6.05 21.08
N ALA A 114 6.91 4.89 20.99
CA ALA A 114 7.45 3.72 20.30
C ALA A 114 7.55 3.91 18.77
N VAL A 115 6.58 4.59 18.15
CA VAL A 115 6.48 4.75 16.69
C VAL A 115 7.22 5.98 16.18
N GLN A 116 7.36 7.04 16.99
CA GLN A 116 7.98 8.31 16.58
C GLN A 116 9.38 8.17 15.97
N PRO A 117 10.28 7.27 16.44
CA PRO A 117 11.57 7.03 15.79
C PRO A 117 11.48 6.49 14.36
N LEU A 118 10.37 5.88 13.95
CA LEU A 118 10.18 5.33 12.61
C LEU A 118 9.93 6.43 11.57
N GLN A 119 9.40 7.58 11.98
CA GLN A 119 9.10 8.71 11.10
C GLN A 119 10.29 9.11 10.22
N ALA A 120 11.48 9.25 10.82
CA ALA A 120 12.68 9.67 10.10
C ALA A 120 13.11 8.62 9.06
N ARG A 121 12.89 7.34 9.34
CA ARG A 121 13.18 6.22 8.44
C ARG A 121 12.22 6.21 7.26
N VAL A 122 10.92 6.28 7.52
CA VAL A 122 9.88 6.35 6.48
C VAL A 122 10.09 7.59 5.58
N LEU A 123 10.38 8.75 6.18
CA LEU A 123 10.68 9.97 5.44
C LEU A 123 11.90 9.80 4.52
N SER A 124 12.97 9.20 5.04
CA SER A 124 14.20 8.96 4.27
C SER A 124 13.97 7.96 3.14
N LEU A 125 13.23 6.89 3.42
CA LEU A 125 12.91 5.84 2.46
C LEU A 125 12.06 6.36 1.30
N LEU A 126 11.00 7.12 1.59
CA LEU A 126 10.15 7.71 0.55
C LEU A 126 10.88 8.78 -0.27
N LYS A 127 11.72 9.62 0.37
CA LYS A 127 12.59 10.56 -0.36
C LYS A 127 13.56 9.82 -1.29
N ARG A 128 14.14 8.70 -0.81
CA ARG A 128 15.04 7.88 -1.62
C ARG A 128 14.29 7.25 -2.80
N ALA A 129 13.10 6.68 -2.56
CA ALA A 129 12.26 6.13 -3.62
C ALA A 129 11.93 7.18 -4.69
N LEU A 130 11.54 8.40 -4.28
CA LEU A 130 11.28 9.51 -5.21
C LEU A 130 12.53 9.90 -6.00
N SER A 131 13.72 9.86 -5.40
CA SER A 131 14.98 10.14 -6.12
C SER A 131 15.34 9.06 -7.15
N LEU A 132 14.93 7.81 -6.93
CA LEU A 132 15.17 6.66 -7.81
C LEU A 132 14.10 6.56 -8.91
N SER A 133 12.88 6.96 -8.58
CA SER A 133 11.73 6.98 -9.47
C SER A 133 10.96 8.29 -9.30
N ASN A 134 11.27 9.28 -10.14
CA ASN A 134 10.63 10.59 -10.06
C ASN A 134 9.12 10.55 -10.38
N ARG A 135 8.60 9.49 -11.02
CA ARG A 135 7.22 9.42 -11.53
C ARG A 135 6.36 8.33 -10.92
N PHE A 136 6.95 7.22 -10.47
CA PHE A 136 6.22 5.99 -10.20
C PHE A 136 6.52 5.49 -8.79
N VAL A 137 6.21 6.31 -7.79
CA VAL A 137 6.21 5.92 -6.38
C VAL A 137 4.77 5.81 -5.90
N PHE A 138 4.40 4.62 -5.45
CA PHE A 138 3.05 4.29 -5.03
C PHE A 138 3.01 3.84 -3.58
N ILE A 139 1.94 4.21 -2.89
CA ILE A 139 1.49 3.56 -1.65
C ILE A 139 0.24 2.75 -2.02
N LEU A 140 0.28 1.43 -1.83
CA LEU A 140 -0.81 0.51 -2.15
C LEU A 140 -1.35 -0.11 -0.86
N THR A 141 -2.45 0.46 -0.34
CA THR A 141 -3.05 0.03 0.93
C THR A 141 -4.40 -0.66 0.70
N SER A 142 -4.72 -1.62 1.56
CA SER A 142 -6.08 -2.20 1.64
C SER A 142 -7.04 -1.31 2.44
N SER A 143 -6.52 -0.34 3.18
CA SER A 143 -7.30 0.57 4.02
C SER A 143 -8.05 1.62 3.19
N GLY A 144 -9.12 2.16 3.77
CA GLY A 144 -9.99 3.14 3.10
C GLY A 144 -9.33 4.50 2.84
N PRO A 145 -9.93 5.33 1.96
CA PRO A 145 -9.49 6.69 1.72
C PRO A 145 -9.33 7.50 3.01
N GLY A 146 -8.27 8.31 3.07
CA GLY A 146 -7.95 9.16 4.22
C GLY A 146 -7.10 8.50 5.30
N TRP A 147 -7.04 7.16 5.36
CA TRP A 147 -6.28 6.44 6.39
C TRP A 147 -4.78 6.81 6.41
N VAL A 148 -4.14 6.82 5.25
CA VAL A 148 -2.70 7.14 5.12
C VAL A 148 -2.41 8.57 5.61
N GLN A 149 -3.26 9.53 5.22
CA GLN A 149 -3.10 10.94 5.60
C GLN A 149 -3.35 11.14 7.11
N GLU A 150 -4.39 10.53 7.65
CA GLU A 150 -4.75 10.67 9.06
C GLU A 150 -3.72 10.01 9.98
N SER A 151 -3.30 8.80 9.64
CA SER A 151 -2.21 8.14 10.38
C SER A 151 -0.90 8.91 10.29
N CYS A 152 -0.59 9.55 9.16
CA CYS A 152 0.52 10.50 9.08
C CYS A 152 0.35 11.70 10.01
N ARG A 153 -0.83 12.33 10.10
CA ARG A 153 -1.04 13.47 11.02
C ARG A 153 -0.75 13.09 12.46
N LEU A 154 -1.15 11.89 12.86
CA LEU A 154 -1.00 11.41 14.23
C LEU A 154 0.42 10.91 14.54
N TYR A 155 0.99 10.09 13.67
CA TYR A 155 2.22 9.34 13.96
C TYR A 155 3.44 9.84 13.19
N TYR A 156 3.26 10.30 11.94
CA TYR A 156 4.35 10.72 11.03
C TYR A 156 4.13 12.11 10.40
N PRO A 157 3.95 13.19 11.18
CA PRO A 157 3.58 14.51 10.64
C PRO A 157 4.58 15.06 9.61
N GLN A 158 5.86 14.70 9.69
CA GLN A 158 6.89 15.10 8.71
C GLN A 158 6.81 14.36 7.39
N VAL A 159 6.13 13.20 7.34
CA VAL A 159 5.88 12.44 6.11
C VAL A 159 4.70 13.03 5.32
N LEU A 160 3.74 13.65 6.01
CA LEU A 160 2.51 14.18 5.42
C LEU A 160 2.74 15.09 4.19
N PRO A 161 3.68 16.06 4.19
CA PRO A 161 3.93 16.89 3.00
C PRO A 161 4.43 16.09 1.79
N LEU A 162 5.12 14.98 2.03
CA LEU A 162 5.66 14.13 0.98
C LEU A 162 4.57 13.30 0.30
N LEU A 163 3.43 13.08 0.97
CA LEU A 163 2.31 12.33 0.39
C LEU A 163 1.76 12.98 -0.88
N SER A 164 1.95 14.29 -1.08
CA SER A 164 1.58 14.99 -2.32
C SER A 164 2.39 14.57 -3.54
N LYS A 165 3.53 13.90 -3.33
CA LYS A 165 4.45 13.46 -4.40
C LYS A 165 4.38 11.96 -4.69
N VAL A 166 3.61 11.21 -3.91
CA VAL A 166 3.43 9.76 -4.09
C VAL A 166 1.97 9.48 -4.43
N THR A 167 1.73 8.50 -5.28
CA THR A 167 0.37 8.11 -5.65
C THR A 167 -0.16 7.10 -4.63
N ILE A 168 -1.23 7.45 -3.91
CA ILE A 168 -1.87 6.55 -2.95
C ILE A 168 -3.02 5.82 -3.63
N ILE A 169 -2.97 4.49 -3.62
CA ILE A 169 -3.97 3.60 -4.19
C ILE A 169 -4.63 2.82 -3.04
N HIS A 170 -5.93 3.03 -2.88
CA HIS A 170 -6.77 2.27 -1.97
C HIS A 170 -7.32 1.05 -2.72
N ALA A 171 -6.64 -0.09 -2.60
CA ALA A 171 -6.82 -1.23 -3.50
C ALA A 171 -8.26 -1.77 -3.54
N ASN A 172 -8.93 -1.81 -2.39
CA ASN A 172 -10.33 -2.25 -2.29
C ASN A 172 -11.29 -1.30 -3.01
N GLU A 173 -11.06 0.01 -2.86
CA GLU A 173 -11.87 1.06 -3.49
C GLU A 173 -11.62 1.07 -5.00
N PHE A 174 -10.35 1.14 -5.40
CA PHE A 174 -9.94 1.12 -6.80
C PHE A 174 -10.51 -0.09 -7.53
N CYS A 175 -10.35 -1.29 -6.96
CA CYS A 175 -10.86 -2.51 -7.57
C CYS A 175 -12.39 -2.46 -7.75
N ARG A 176 -13.12 -1.97 -6.73
CA ARG A 176 -14.58 -1.84 -6.78
C ARG A 176 -15.02 -0.85 -7.86
N GLU A 177 -14.46 0.35 -7.87
CA GLU A 177 -14.81 1.40 -8.82
C GLU A 177 -14.42 1.03 -10.25
N PHE A 178 -13.21 0.52 -10.45
CA PHE A 178 -12.72 0.14 -11.77
C PHE A 178 -13.53 -1.02 -12.36
N ALA A 179 -13.97 -1.98 -11.53
CA ALA A 179 -14.89 -3.04 -11.96
C ALA A 179 -16.30 -2.53 -12.35
N MET A 180 -16.74 -1.36 -11.87
CA MET A 180 -18.01 -0.79 -12.32
C MET A 180 -17.93 -0.24 -13.74
N VAL A 181 -16.76 0.28 -14.14
CA VAL A 181 -16.57 0.95 -15.43
C VAL A 181 -15.86 0.10 -16.48
N ASN A 182 -15.19 -0.99 -16.08
CA ASN A 182 -14.48 -1.88 -16.99
C ASN A 182 -15.03 -3.32 -16.88
N LEU A 183 -15.86 -3.71 -17.86
CA LEU A 183 -16.51 -5.02 -17.88
C LEU A 183 -15.52 -6.18 -17.96
N GLN A 184 -14.43 -6.05 -18.72
CA GLN A 184 -13.40 -7.07 -18.81
C GLN A 184 -12.69 -7.25 -17.46
N PHE A 185 -12.35 -6.15 -16.79
CA PHE A 185 -11.77 -6.18 -15.45
C PHE A 185 -12.74 -6.78 -14.44
N ARG A 186 -14.03 -6.43 -14.50
CA ARG A 186 -15.06 -7.01 -13.63
C ARG A 186 -15.16 -8.53 -13.79
N GLN A 187 -15.24 -9.01 -15.03
CA GLN A 187 -15.25 -10.45 -15.33
C GLN A 187 -13.98 -11.11 -14.80
N TYR A 188 -12.85 -10.44 -14.94
CA TYR A 188 -11.56 -10.94 -14.49
C TYR A 188 -11.46 -11.01 -12.95
N CYS A 189 -11.94 -10.01 -12.22
CA CYS A 189 -12.07 -10.05 -10.75
C CYS A 189 -13.04 -11.16 -10.29
N MET A 190 -14.16 -11.35 -10.98
CA MET A 190 -15.17 -12.36 -10.62
C MET A 190 -14.75 -13.79 -10.98
N SER A 191 -13.79 -13.97 -11.89
CA SER A 191 -13.32 -15.29 -12.32
C SER A 191 -12.55 -16.06 -11.25
N GLY A 192 -12.32 -15.47 -10.07
CA GLY A 192 -11.51 -16.06 -9.00
C GLY A 192 -10.01 -16.07 -9.31
N TYR A 193 -9.60 -15.54 -10.47
CA TYR A 193 -8.20 -15.47 -10.89
C TYR A 193 -7.36 -14.54 -9.99
N PHE A 194 -7.96 -13.50 -9.42
CA PHE A 194 -7.32 -12.65 -8.43
C PHE A 194 -7.82 -12.92 -7.03
N ARG A 195 -6.89 -13.35 -6.18
CA ARG A 195 -7.12 -13.56 -4.75
C ARG A 195 -7.00 -12.27 -3.93
N SER A 196 -6.53 -11.15 -4.50
CA SER A 196 -6.39 -9.89 -3.79
C SER A 196 -6.73 -8.65 -4.64
N PRO A 197 -7.43 -7.65 -4.08
CA PRO A 197 -7.67 -6.35 -4.72
C PRO A 197 -6.38 -5.59 -5.05
N LYS A 198 -5.31 -5.78 -4.25
CA LYS A 198 -3.99 -5.22 -4.53
C LYS A 198 -3.42 -5.71 -5.87
N LEU A 199 -3.48 -7.01 -6.11
CA LEU A 199 -3.03 -7.62 -7.37
C LEU A 199 -3.81 -7.09 -8.56
N ALA A 200 -5.13 -7.03 -8.45
CA ALA A 200 -5.99 -6.48 -9.50
C ALA A 200 -5.65 -5.00 -9.79
N SER A 201 -5.44 -4.21 -8.74
CA SER A 201 -5.09 -2.78 -8.86
C SER A 201 -3.77 -2.58 -9.60
N VAL A 202 -2.71 -3.29 -9.20
CA VAL A 202 -1.39 -3.16 -9.85
C VAL A 202 -1.43 -3.58 -11.31
N LEU A 203 -2.13 -4.66 -11.64
CA LEU A 203 -2.23 -5.17 -13.00
C LEU A 203 -3.10 -4.31 -13.93
N ALA A 204 -3.97 -3.46 -13.37
CA ALA A 204 -4.70 -2.45 -14.11
C ALA A 204 -3.88 -1.16 -14.29
N ILE A 205 -3.11 -0.76 -13.26
CA ILE A 205 -2.41 0.53 -13.24
C ILE A 205 -1.14 0.50 -14.06
N LEU A 206 -0.25 -0.49 -13.86
CA LEU A 206 1.08 -0.46 -14.48
C LEU A 206 1.05 -0.39 -16.02
N PRO A 207 0.20 -1.16 -16.74
CA PRO A 207 0.11 -1.09 -18.20
C PRO A 207 -0.45 0.24 -18.72
N ALA A 208 -1.10 1.04 -17.87
CA ALA A 208 -1.63 2.35 -18.22
C ALA A 208 -0.63 3.50 -17.99
N LEU A 209 0.55 3.21 -17.42
CA LEU A 209 1.60 4.20 -17.21
C LEU A 209 2.44 4.39 -18.47
N GLU A 210 2.92 5.62 -18.71
CA GLU A 210 3.72 5.96 -19.88
C GLU A 210 5.08 6.57 -19.48
N PRO A 211 6.22 5.92 -19.79
CA PRO A 211 6.32 4.56 -20.33
C PRO A 211 5.91 3.50 -19.30
N GLU A 212 5.43 2.33 -19.76
CA GLU A 212 5.11 1.20 -18.88
C GLU A 212 6.38 0.76 -18.11
N PRO A 213 6.36 0.75 -16.77
CA PRO A 213 7.52 0.38 -15.99
C PRO A 213 7.76 -1.12 -16.08
N ARG A 214 8.89 -1.51 -16.69
CA ARG A 214 9.31 -2.92 -16.76
C ARG A 214 10.04 -3.40 -15.51
N LYS A 215 10.50 -2.47 -14.67
CA LYS A 215 11.14 -2.77 -13.40
C LYS A 215 10.25 -2.30 -12.26
N VAL A 216 9.95 -3.22 -11.34
CA VAL A 216 9.05 -2.94 -10.21
C VAL A 216 9.66 -3.46 -8.93
N VAL A 217 9.69 -2.63 -7.90
CA VAL A 217 10.08 -3.00 -6.53
C VAL A 217 8.83 -2.91 -5.66
N LEU A 218 8.44 -4.05 -5.07
CA LEU A 218 7.30 -4.21 -4.17
C LEU A 218 7.81 -4.41 -2.74
N ILE A 219 7.35 -3.61 -1.80
CA ILE A 219 7.73 -3.70 -0.39
C ILE A 219 6.42 -3.78 0.42
N GLY A 220 6.24 -4.85 1.18
CA GLY A 220 5.01 -5.13 1.91
C GLY A 220 5.19 -6.27 2.90
N ASP A 221 4.25 -6.48 3.81
CA ASP A 221 4.26 -7.56 4.79
C ASP A 221 3.32 -8.73 4.39
N GLN A 222 2.46 -8.53 3.40
CA GLN A 222 1.45 -9.50 3.00
C GLN A 222 1.92 -10.41 1.87
N PHE A 223 1.53 -11.69 1.93
CA PHE A 223 1.79 -12.62 0.83
C PHE A 223 1.10 -12.20 -0.49
N ALA A 224 0.04 -11.39 -0.40
CA ALA A 224 -0.59 -10.79 -1.56
C ALA A 224 0.42 -10.04 -2.44
N ASP A 225 1.42 -9.36 -1.86
CA ASP A 225 2.43 -8.59 -2.60
C ASP A 225 3.41 -9.52 -3.37
N VAL A 226 3.64 -10.73 -2.86
CA VAL A 226 4.40 -11.78 -3.56
C VAL A 226 3.63 -12.25 -4.79
N SER A 227 2.31 -12.44 -4.70
CA SER A 227 1.48 -12.82 -5.84
C SER A 227 1.49 -11.76 -6.96
N ILE A 228 1.60 -10.48 -6.61
CA ILE A 228 1.81 -9.38 -7.58
C ILE A 228 3.09 -9.59 -8.36
N ALA A 229 4.18 -9.85 -7.63
CA ALA A 229 5.46 -10.04 -8.26
C ALA A 229 5.51 -11.25 -9.19
N GLU A 230 4.90 -12.37 -8.80
CA GLU A 230 4.78 -13.55 -9.64
C GLU A 230 4.02 -13.26 -10.94
N ALA A 231 2.85 -12.61 -10.84
CA ALA A 231 2.04 -12.26 -12.02
C ALA A 231 2.78 -11.30 -12.97
N LEU A 232 3.51 -10.32 -12.43
CA LEU A 232 4.27 -9.37 -13.23
C LEU A 232 5.52 -10.01 -13.87
N ARG A 233 6.18 -10.97 -13.19
CA ARG A 233 7.31 -11.72 -13.77
C ARG A 233 6.87 -12.60 -14.94
N GLN A 234 5.68 -13.19 -14.87
CA GLN A 234 5.10 -13.94 -15.99
C GLN A 234 4.88 -13.07 -17.24
N ARG A 235 4.75 -11.75 -17.08
CA ARG A 235 4.68 -10.77 -18.16
C ARG A 235 6.06 -10.26 -18.63
N GLY A 236 7.15 -10.80 -18.08
CA GLY A 236 8.51 -10.46 -18.49
C GLY A 236 9.14 -9.25 -17.79
N GLY A 237 8.56 -8.75 -16.69
CA GLY A 237 9.14 -7.66 -15.91
C GLY A 237 10.30 -8.09 -14.99
N ASP A 238 11.23 -7.16 -14.70
CA ASP A 238 12.22 -7.29 -13.63
C ASP A 238 11.59 -6.87 -12.31
N ILE A 239 10.99 -7.84 -11.62
CA ILE A 239 10.21 -7.59 -10.40
C ILE A 239 10.94 -8.10 -9.18
N ARG A 240 11.11 -7.22 -8.19
CA ARG A 240 11.74 -7.53 -6.92
C ARG A 240 10.78 -7.28 -5.77
N THR A 241 10.83 -8.14 -4.77
CA THR A 241 10.00 -8.05 -3.57
C THR A 241 10.86 -7.98 -2.33
N CYS A 242 10.44 -7.18 -1.37
CA CYS A 242 10.90 -7.24 0.00
C CYS A 242 9.69 -7.50 0.90
N LEU A 243 9.61 -8.72 1.43
CA LEU A 243 8.56 -9.16 2.32
C LEU A 243 8.99 -8.92 3.77
N PHE A 244 8.29 -8.01 4.43
CA PHE A 244 8.45 -7.71 5.85
C PHE A 244 7.68 -8.71 6.72
N ALA A 245 7.99 -8.72 8.01
CA ALA A 245 7.26 -9.49 8.99
C ALA A 245 5.85 -8.93 9.16
N ARG A 246 4.85 -9.81 9.10
CA ARG A 246 3.45 -9.47 9.39
C ARG A 246 3.30 -8.94 10.81
N GLU A 247 2.46 -7.94 11.00
CA GLU A 247 2.14 -7.37 12.33
C GLU A 247 3.42 -7.07 13.16
N PRO A 248 4.36 -6.27 12.63
CA PRO A 248 5.62 -6.03 13.31
C PRO A 248 5.42 -5.14 14.54
N THR A 249 6.18 -5.38 15.59
CA THR A 249 6.37 -4.36 16.63
C THR A 249 7.07 -3.13 16.06
N ALA A 250 6.95 -1.97 16.69
CA ALA A 250 7.66 -0.77 16.25
C ALA A 250 9.19 -0.99 16.11
N ARG A 251 9.78 -1.78 17.02
CA ARG A 251 11.21 -2.12 16.98
C ARG A 251 11.58 -3.04 15.81
N GLU A 252 10.74 -4.03 15.50
CA GLU A 252 10.97 -4.92 14.36
C GLU A 252 10.89 -4.13 13.06
N LEU A 253 9.82 -3.34 12.87
CA LEU A 253 9.67 -2.51 11.70
C LEU A 253 10.83 -1.52 11.54
N GLY A 254 11.33 -0.95 12.65
CA GLY A 254 12.52 -0.10 12.64
C GLY A 254 13.74 -0.79 12.02
N ARG A 255 13.99 -2.07 12.35
CA ARG A 255 15.10 -2.85 11.78
C ARG A 255 14.89 -3.15 10.30
N GLU A 256 13.66 -3.42 9.89
CA GLU A 256 13.34 -3.71 8.49
C GLU A 256 13.49 -2.47 7.59
N LEU A 257 13.06 -1.31 8.09
CA LEU A 257 13.29 -0.02 7.42
C LEU A 257 14.79 0.33 7.38
N ASP A 258 15.52 0.08 8.47
CA ASP A 258 16.96 0.29 8.52
C ASP A 258 17.70 -0.61 7.52
N TRP A 259 17.24 -1.85 7.31
CA TRP A 259 17.80 -2.73 6.28
C TRP A 259 17.65 -2.17 4.86
N LEU A 260 16.49 -1.58 4.53
CA LEU A 260 16.27 -0.93 3.23
C LEU A 260 17.16 0.30 3.02
N LEU A 261 17.46 1.03 4.09
CA LEU A 261 18.31 2.22 4.06
C LEU A 261 19.81 1.87 4.09
N ALA A 262 20.17 0.79 4.79
CA ALA A 262 21.56 0.36 4.96
C ALA A 262 22.20 0.02 3.61
N LYS A 263 23.38 0.59 3.36
CA LYS A 263 24.15 0.40 2.12
C LYS A 263 23.30 0.64 0.86
N ASP A 264 22.31 1.54 0.96
CA ASP A 264 21.37 1.88 -0.11
C ASP A 264 20.67 0.65 -0.72
N MET A 265 20.20 -0.27 0.13
CA MET A 265 19.55 -1.50 -0.35
C MET A 265 18.34 -1.21 -1.24
N LEU A 266 17.53 -0.18 -0.94
CA LEU A 266 16.44 0.25 -1.83
C LEU A 266 16.97 0.64 -3.22
N GLY A 267 18.06 1.41 -3.29
CA GLY A 267 18.74 1.72 -4.54
C GLY A 267 19.17 0.47 -5.27
N ARG A 268 19.82 -0.48 -4.58
CA ARG A 268 20.23 -1.75 -5.18
C ARG A 268 19.04 -2.54 -5.73
N LEU A 269 17.94 -2.63 -4.99
CA LEU A 269 16.70 -3.23 -5.49
C LEU A 269 16.22 -2.53 -6.78
N CYS A 270 16.30 -1.20 -6.86
CA CYS A 270 15.84 -0.44 -8.03
C CYS A 270 16.80 -0.51 -9.24
N ILE A 271 18.12 -0.44 -9.06
CA ILE A 271 19.05 -0.20 -10.17
C ILE A 271 20.11 -1.28 -10.37
N ASP A 272 20.45 -2.07 -9.36
CA ASP A 272 21.53 -3.06 -9.44
C ASP A 272 21.09 -4.29 -10.23
N ALA A 273 21.41 -4.32 -11.53
CA ALA A 273 21.10 -5.44 -12.42
C ALA A 273 21.84 -6.74 -12.05
N ALA A 274 22.93 -6.66 -11.28
CA ALA A 274 23.69 -7.82 -10.83
C ALA A 274 23.08 -8.49 -9.59
N LEU A 275 22.10 -7.86 -8.95
CA LEU A 275 21.37 -8.45 -7.83
C LEU A 275 20.49 -9.61 -8.33
N ALA A 276 21.04 -10.82 -8.29
CA ALA A 276 20.37 -12.03 -8.76
C ALA A 276 19.13 -12.38 -7.93
N GLN A 277 19.16 -12.09 -6.62
CA GLN A 277 18.04 -12.34 -5.73
C GLN A 277 16.88 -11.38 -6.02
N ARG A 278 15.70 -11.96 -6.26
CA ARG A 278 14.47 -11.21 -6.58
C ARG A 278 13.46 -11.15 -5.45
N ASN A 279 13.53 -12.08 -4.50
CA ASN A 279 12.64 -12.11 -3.34
C ASN A 279 13.51 -12.01 -2.09
N PHE A 280 13.27 -10.98 -1.29
CA PHE A 280 13.89 -10.79 0.01
C PHE A 280 12.81 -10.99 1.06
N ALA A 281 13.09 -11.76 2.09
CA ALA A 281 12.21 -11.93 3.24
C ALA A 281 13.03 -11.69 4.51
N LEU A 282 12.60 -10.72 5.31
CA LEU A 282 13.26 -10.41 6.58
C LEU A 282 12.74 -11.38 7.64
N LYS A 283 13.61 -12.29 8.08
CA LYS A 283 13.26 -13.26 9.13
C LYS A 283 13.24 -12.55 10.48
N ARG A 284 12.22 -12.83 11.29
CA ARG A 284 12.28 -12.49 12.71
C ARG A 284 13.45 -13.25 13.32
N SER A 285 14.41 -12.51 13.88
CA SER A 285 15.38 -13.08 14.80
C SER A 285 14.58 -13.65 15.99
N VAL A 286 14.37 -14.96 16.02
CA VAL A 286 13.83 -15.63 17.22
C VAL A 286 14.95 -15.57 18.25
N GLY A 287 15.06 -14.43 18.93
CA GLY A 287 16.01 -14.25 20.03
C GLY A 287 15.65 -15.24 21.12
N ALA A 288 16.61 -16.07 21.48
CA ALA A 288 16.55 -17.10 22.50
C ALA A 288 15.91 -16.57 23.79
N SER A 289 14.63 -16.89 24.01
CA SER A 289 13.96 -16.71 25.28
C SER A 289 14.38 -17.83 26.23
N SER A 290 15.61 -17.77 26.74
CA SER A 290 16.09 -18.53 27.91
C SER A 290 17.56 -18.17 28.19
N GLU A 291 17.82 -16.98 28.72
CA GLU A 291 18.93 -16.85 29.67
C GLU A 291 18.36 -16.43 31.01
N LYS A 292 18.40 -17.44 31.88
CA LYS A 292 18.04 -17.46 33.28
C LYS A 292 18.90 -16.41 33.98
N SER A 293 18.24 -15.54 34.73
CA SER A 293 18.85 -14.65 35.71
C SER A 293 19.81 -15.42 36.62
N THR A 294 21.10 -15.18 36.47
CA THR A 294 22.07 -15.30 37.56
C THR A 294 22.73 -13.95 37.71
N GLU A 295 22.43 -13.31 38.83
CA GLU A 295 23.20 -12.22 39.41
C GLU A 295 24.67 -12.66 39.49
N ASP A 296 25.61 -11.89 38.92
CA ASP A 296 26.75 -11.37 39.67
C ASP A 296 27.60 -10.36 38.87
N GLY A 297 28.09 -9.34 39.59
CA GLY A 297 29.38 -8.64 39.40
C GLY A 297 29.83 -8.11 38.04
N GLY A 298 29.61 -6.80 37.86
CA GLY A 298 30.47 -5.78 37.23
C GLY A 298 31.61 -6.16 36.28
N SER A 299 31.62 -5.53 35.09
CA SER A 299 32.79 -4.84 34.51
C SER A 299 32.39 -4.14 33.20
N GLU A 300 32.82 -2.90 33.04
CA GLU A 300 32.67 -2.11 31.82
C GLU A 300 33.41 -2.79 30.65
N ARG A 301 32.68 -3.12 29.57
CA ARG A 301 33.28 -3.34 28.25
C ARG A 301 32.31 -2.98 27.14
N SER A 302 32.78 -2.05 26.30
CA SER A 302 32.31 -1.69 24.97
C SER A 302 31.85 -2.90 24.15
N SER A 303 30.58 -2.92 23.74
CA SER A 303 30.06 -3.90 22.80
C SER A 303 29.94 -3.29 21.39
N SER A 304 30.82 -3.79 20.53
CA SER A 304 30.73 -3.70 19.07
C SER A 304 29.51 -4.46 18.57
N PHE A 305 28.74 -3.84 17.67
CA PHE A 305 27.70 -4.50 16.87
C PHE A 305 28.29 -5.69 16.10
N SER A 306 27.78 -6.89 16.33
CA SER A 306 28.11 -8.10 15.56
C SER A 306 27.11 -8.31 14.42
N ASP A 307 27.65 -8.39 13.21
CA ASP A 307 26.98 -8.36 11.89
C ASP A 307 26.34 -9.70 11.46
N SER A 308 25.77 -10.48 12.39
CA SER A 308 25.31 -11.85 12.11
C SER A 308 23.79 -12.02 12.19
N ASP A 309 23.05 -11.30 11.35
CA ASP A 309 21.68 -11.68 11.00
C ASP A 309 21.72 -12.62 9.78
N HIS A 310 21.21 -13.84 9.95
CA HIS A 310 21.23 -14.89 8.93
C HIS A 310 20.01 -14.73 8.00
N PHE A 311 20.23 -14.17 6.81
CA PHE A 311 19.21 -14.01 5.77
C PHE A 311 18.87 -15.37 5.14
N GLY A 312 17.58 -15.71 5.12
CA GLY A 312 17.15 -16.97 4.51
C GLY A 312 16.62 -16.78 3.10
N GLU A 313 16.97 -17.71 2.22
CA GLU A 313 16.25 -17.90 0.96
C GLU A 313 14.81 -18.38 1.24
N VAL A 314 13.86 -17.84 0.47
CA VAL A 314 12.54 -18.45 0.34
C VAL A 314 12.70 -19.60 -0.67
N PRO A 315 12.49 -20.87 -0.28
CA PRO A 315 12.75 -21.99 -1.17
C PRO A 315 11.87 -21.92 -2.44
N PRO A 316 12.44 -22.20 -3.64
CA PRO A 316 11.66 -22.31 -4.85
C PRO A 316 11.00 -23.70 -4.92
N GLY A 317 9.68 -23.77 -4.69
CA GLY A 317 8.87 -24.99 -4.85
C GLY A 317 8.39 -25.62 -3.52
N GLY A 318 7.17 -26.13 -3.38
CA GLY A 318 6.04 -26.17 -4.28
C GLY A 318 4.77 -26.39 -3.45
N TYR A 319 3.76 -25.57 -3.69
CA TYR A 319 2.41 -25.85 -3.22
C TYR A 319 1.66 -26.44 -4.42
N THR A 320 1.42 -27.74 -4.36
CA THR A 320 0.47 -28.41 -5.24
C THR A 320 -0.91 -27.78 -5.01
N PHE A 321 -1.42 -27.10 -6.03
CA PHE A 321 -2.82 -26.68 -6.07
C PHE A 321 -3.67 -27.94 -6.17
N SER A 322 -4.38 -28.27 -5.11
CA SER A 322 -5.49 -29.22 -5.17
C SER A 322 -6.62 -28.58 -6.00
N ASN A 323 -6.72 -28.99 -7.27
CA ASN A 323 -7.93 -28.79 -8.04
C ASN A 323 -9.05 -29.57 -7.36
N GLY A 324 -9.92 -28.87 -6.64
CA GLY A 324 -11.21 -29.41 -6.19
C GLY A 324 -12.04 -29.75 -7.42
N LYS A 325 -12.12 -31.04 -7.76
CA LYS A 325 -13.15 -31.56 -8.66
C LYS A 325 -14.50 -31.38 -7.97
N CYS A 326 -15.35 -30.55 -8.57
CA CYS A 326 -16.78 -30.58 -8.33
C CYS A 326 -17.35 -31.72 -9.17
N ASP A 327 -17.64 -32.86 -8.55
CA ASP A 327 -18.38 -33.94 -9.19
C ASP A 327 -19.86 -33.55 -9.29
N GLY A 328 -20.24 -33.01 -10.46
CA GLY A 328 -21.62 -32.84 -10.87
C GLY A 328 -22.15 -34.16 -11.42
N ASN A 329 -22.97 -34.85 -10.63
CA ASN A 329 -23.63 -36.10 -11.02
C ASN A 329 -24.99 -35.76 -11.65
N ALA A 330 -25.11 -35.85 -12.97
CA ALA A 330 -26.39 -35.81 -13.68
C ALA A 330 -26.28 -36.65 -14.96
N SER A 331 -26.68 -37.91 -14.88
CA SER A 331 -26.99 -38.75 -16.04
C SER A 331 -28.29 -39.50 -15.78
N MET A 332 -29.36 -39.03 -16.42
CA MET A 332 -30.53 -39.82 -16.75
C MET A 332 -30.11 -40.86 -17.81
N GLU A 333 -30.34 -42.15 -17.54
CA GLU A 333 -30.42 -43.18 -18.58
C GLU A 333 -31.88 -43.54 -18.87
N PRO A 334 -32.24 -43.83 -20.14
CA PRO A 334 -33.51 -44.44 -20.50
C PRO A 334 -33.37 -45.92 -20.91
N HIS A 335 -34.53 -46.59 -20.94
CA HIS A 335 -34.92 -47.81 -21.67
C HIS A 335 -35.09 -49.15 -20.91
N ARG A 336 -36.39 -49.45 -20.69
CA ARG A 336 -37.19 -50.60 -21.15
C ARG A 336 -36.65 -52.05 -21.04
N GLU A 337 -37.47 -52.83 -20.33
CA GLU A 337 -38.02 -54.16 -20.63
C GLU A 337 -37.09 -55.32 -21.03
N CYS A 338 -37.11 -56.39 -20.23
CA CYS A 338 -37.54 -57.71 -20.67
C CYS A 338 -37.73 -58.68 -19.48
N SER A 339 -38.88 -59.36 -19.49
CA SER A 339 -39.26 -60.61 -18.78
C SER A 339 -39.45 -60.59 -17.26
#